data_AF-A0A2U1NXG3-F1
#
_entry.id   AF-A0A2U1NXG3-F1
#
_cell.length_a   1.000
_cell.length_b   1.000
_cell.length_c   1.000
_cell.angle_alpha   90.00
_cell.angle_beta   90.00
_cell.angle_gamma   90.00
#
_symmetry.space_group_name_H-M   'P 1'
#
loop_
_entity.id
_entity.type
_entity.pdbx_description
1 polymer ?
#
loop_
_entity_poly.entity_id
_entity_poly.type
_entity_poly.pdbx_seq_one_letter_code
_entity_poly.pdbx_strand_id
1 'polypeptide(L)'
;MAEVQDLISFSKEFRVTGFSNAVDVAKQIAIKMDINPLFIQKRVIHRKRQFDEGPVEEDVILSAEESFKIQQYQEFENKFGFLFTCDKLKFYDDDRLKSCCSRLEGVLKNGDRSDINANELYVELRSLNNYLPTENMRPVDVLNFLKQDDCYPNAIIAYKVLLTIPVTVAFAERSFSKLKLLKSYLRSTMSQERLNGIALIAIENDTLESVTYDDLINNFASKNARRIVLFN
;
A
#
# COMPACT_ATOMS: atom_id res chain seq x y z
N MET A 1 -19.15 16.58 7.64
CA MET A 1 -19.85 16.39 6.35
C MET A 1 -19.16 17.13 5.20
N ALA A 2 -18.79 18.40 5.36
CA ALA A 2 -18.06 19.17 4.35
C ALA A 2 -16.70 18.54 3.96
N GLU A 3 -15.89 18.13 4.93
CA GLU A 3 -14.56 17.52 4.67
C GLU A 3 -14.64 16.21 3.87
N VAL A 4 -15.72 15.43 4.06
CA VAL A 4 -15.94 14.18 3.33
C VAL A 4 -16.36 14.47 1.88
N GLN A 5 -17.16 15.52 1.66
CA GLN A 5 -17.54 15.97 0.32
C GLN A 5 -16.37 16.59 -0.44
N ASP A 6 -15.49 17.30 0.25
CA ASP A 6 -14.25 17.84 -0.33
C ASP A 6 -13.30 16.71 -0.72
N LEU A 7 -13.15 15.68 0.14
CA LEU A 7 -12.33 14.52 -0.17
C LEU A 7 -12.87 13.70 -1.36
N ILE A 8 -14.20 13.56 -1.45
CA ILE A 8 -14.87 12.91 -2.59
C ILE A 8 -14.65 13.73 -3.87
N SER A 9 -14.73 15.05 -3.78
CA SER A 9 -14.51 15.95 -4.93
C SER A 9 -13.06 15.92 -5.40
N PHE A 10 -12.11 16.00 -4.47
CA PHE A 10 -10.69 15.82 -4.74
C PHE A 10 -10.40 14.46 -5.39
N SER A 11 -10.97 13.37 -4.87
CA SER A 11 -10.75 12.02 -5.44
C SER A 11 -11.31 11.89 -6.85
N LYS A 12 -12.42 12.58 -7.15
CA LYS A 12 -13.00 12.63 -8.50
C LYS A 12 -12.10 13.43 -9.45
N GLU A 13 -11.58 14.57 -9.01
CA GLU A 13 -10.69 15.41 -9.80
C GLU A 13 -9.32 14.74 -10.03
N PHE A 14 -8.77 14.11 -9.00
CA PHE A 14 -7.52 13.36 -9.06
C PHE A 14 -7.58 12.16 -10.01
N ARG A 15 -8.72 11.48 -10.10
CA ARG A 15 -8.94 10.41 -11.09
C ARG A 15 -8.83 10.89 -12.53
N VAL A 16 -9.15 12.17 -12.79
CA VAL A 16 -9.13 12.74 -14.14
C VAL A 16 -7.76 13.33 -14.47
N THR A 17 -7.15 14.09 -13.56
CA THR A 17 -5.92 14.86 -13.85
C THR A 17 -4.77 14.62 -12.87
N GLY A 18 -5.04 14.05 -11.70
CA GLY A 18 -4.09 13.92 -10.61
C GLY A 18 -2.90 13.02 -10.92
N PHE A 19 -3.13 11.91 -11.64
CA PHE A 19 -2.05 11.03 -12.04
C PHE A 19 -1.05 11.70 -13.00
N SER A 20 -1.53 12.43 -14.02
CA SER A 20 -0.68 13.14 -14.98
C SER A 20 0.19 14.17 -14.24
N ASN A 21 -0.42 14.90 -13.31
CA ASN A 21 0.29 15.89 -12.49
C ASN A 21 1.36 15.24 -11.60
N ALA A 22 1.07 14.07 -11.01
CA ALA A 22 2.03 13.33 -10.18
C ALA A 22 3.23 12.83 -11.00
N VAL A 23 2.98 12.36 -12.23
CA VAL A 23 4.01 11.94 -13.18
C VAL A 23 4.92 13.11 -13.57
N ASP A 24 4.35 14.27 -13.90
CA ASP A 24 5.13 15.45 -14.28
C ASP A 24 5.99 15.96 -13.12
N VAL A 25 5.47 15.88 -11.90
CA VAL A 25 6.24 16.17 -10.68
C VAL A 25 7.38 15.17 -10.50
N ALA A 26 7.14 13.87 -10.71
CA ALA A 26 8.18 12.85 -10.62
C ALA A 26 9.29 13.05 -11.68
N LYS A 27 8.92 13.41 -12.91
CA LYS A 27 9.86 13.77 -14.00
C LYS A 27 10.73 14.96 -13.61
N GLN A 28 10.13 16.01 -13.06
CA GLN A 28 10.86 17.18 -12.55
C GLN A 28 11.83 16.83 -11.42
N ILE A 29 11.46 15.90 -10.53
CA ILE A 29 12.33 15.45 -9.44
C ILE A 29 13.51 14.64 -9.98
N ALA A 30 13.27 13.72 -10.90
CA ALA A 30 14.33 12.91 -11.50
C ALA A 30 15.35 13.79 -12.26
N ILE A 31 14.90 14.77 -13.05
CA ILE A 31 15.78 15.77 -13.69
C ILE A 31 16.61 16.52 -12.64
N LYS A 32 15.99 16.92 -11.52
CA LYS A 32 16.71 17.61 -10.42
C LYS A 32 17.72 16.71 -9.70
N MET A 33 17.59 15.39 -9.79
CA MET A 33 18.52 14.42 -9.22
C MET A 33 19.56 13.94 -10.23
N ASP A 34 19.63 14.57 -11.42
CA ASP A 34 20.50 14.18 -12.52
C ASP A 34 20.25 12.73 -13.00
N ILE A 35 19.03 12.24 -12.75
CA ILE A 35 18.55 10.92 -13.18
C ILE A 35 17.68 11.15 -14.40
N ASN A 36 17.97 10.45 -15.49
CA ASN A 36 17.15 10.54 -16.70
C ASN A 36 15.71 10.06 -16.38
N PRO A 37 14.68 10.92 -16.47
CA PRO A 37 13.31 10.63 -16.06
C PRO A 37 12.56 9.77 -17.10
N LEU A 38 13.23 8.77 -17.66
CA LEU A 38 12.63 7.87 -18.64
C LEU A 38 12.24 6.59 -17.91
N PHE A 39 10.99 6.21 -18.04
CA PHE A 39 10.60 4.85 -17.73
C PHE A 39 11.38 3.89 -18.63
N ILE A 40 11.95 2.85 -18.02
CA ILE A 40 12.74 1.86 -18.75
C ILE A 40 11.81 1.12 -19.71
N GLN A 41 11.95 1.40 -21.01
CA GLN A 41 11.23 0.68 -22.04
C GLN A 41 11.90 -0.67 -22.28
N LYS A 42 11.16 -1.76 -22.08
CA LYS A 42 11.64 -3.09 -22.44
C LYS A 42 11.73 -3.15 -23.97
N ARG A 43 12.89 -3.55 -24.50
CA ARG A 43 13.11 -3.65 -25.95
C ARG A 43 12.08 -4.60 -26.56
N VAL A 44 11.32 -4.13 -27.54
CA VAL A 44 10.41 -4.97 -28.33
C VAL A 44 11.25 -5.84 -29.27
N ILE A 45 11.12 -7.16 -29.13
CA ILE A 45 11.80 -8.12 -29.99
C ILE A 45 10.87 -8.47 -31.14
N HIS A 46 11.18 -7.97 -32.34
CA HIS A 46 10.47 -8.37 -33.54
C HIS A 46 11.10 -9.64 -34.12
N ARG A 47 10.30 -10.71 -34.25
CA ARG A 47 10.68 -11.89 -35.04
C ARG A 47 10.38 -11.64 -36.52
N LYS A 48 11.19 -12.22 -37.42
CA LYS A 48 10.84 -12.24 -38.84
C LYS A 48 9.56 -13.05 -39.03
N ARG A 49 8.58 -12.46 -39.71
CA ARG A 49 7.32 -13.11 -40.09
C ARG A 49 7.51 -13.94 -41.36
N GLN A 50 6.79 -15.05 -41.46
CA GLN A 50 6.64 -15.77 -42.73
C GLN A 50 5.52 -15.14 -43.56
N PHE A 51 5.56 -15.33 -44.89
CA PHE A 51 4.65 -14.68 -45.84
C PHE A 51 3.17 -14.95 -45.56
N ASP A 52 2.86 -16.11 -44.95
CA ASP A 52 1.50 -16.56 -44.67
C ASP A 52 1.04 -16.29 -43.22
N GLU A 53 1.88 -15.68 -42.36
CA GLU A 53 1.43 -15.26 -41.03
C GLU A 53 0.49 -14.05 -41.17
N GLY A 54 -0.80 -14.27 -40.89
CA GLY A 54 -1.79 -13.20 -40.77
C GLY A 54 -1.38 -12.15 -39.74
N PRO A 55 -2.00 -10.95 -39.77
CA PRO A 55 -1.69 -9.91 -38.78
C PRO A 55 -1.92 -10.46 -37.38
N VAL A 56 -0.83 -10.58 -36.61
CA VAL A 56 -0.89 -10.73 -35.16
C VAL A 56 -1.53 -9.44 -34.68
N GLU A 57 -2.63 -9.52 -33.92
CA GLU A 57 -3.14 -8.38 -33.17
C GLU A 57 -1.94 -7.74 -32.48
N GLU A 58 -1.58 -6.51 -32.86
CA GLU A 58 -0.45 -5.81 -32.25
C GLU A 58 -0.71 -5.83 -30.75
N ASP A 59 0.12 -6.58 -29.99
CA ASP A 59 0.11 -6.53 -28.53
C ASP A 59 0.00 -5.06 -28.15
N VAL A 60 -1.09 -4.68 -27.50
CA VAL A 60 -1.36 -3.29 -27.11
C VAL A 60 -0.09 -2.76 -26.47
N ILE A 61 0.62 -1.84 -27.15
CA ILE A 61 1.89 -1.30 -26.68
C ILE A 61 1.56 -0.38 -25.50
N LEU A 62 1.46 -0.96 -24.32
CA LEU A 62 1.21 -0.24 -23.08
C LEU A 62 2.40 0.68 -22.80
N SER A 63 2.12 1.93 -22.41
CA SER A 63 3.16 2.81 -21.92
C SER A 63 3.84 2.19 -20.69
N ALA A 64 5.08 2.56 -20.43
CA ALA A 64 5.79 2.03 -19.28
C ALA A 64 5.16 2.49 -17.93
N GLU A 65 4.40 3.59 -17.93
CA GLU A 65 3.56 4.01 -16.80
C GLU A 65 2.38 3.07 -16.56
N GLU A 66 1.66 2.71 -17.61
CA GLU A 66 0.56 1.74 -17.53
C GLU A 66 1.08 0.36 -17.12
N SER A 67 2.23 -0.04 -17.67
CA SER A 67 2.91 -1.28 -17.30
C SER A 67 3.27 -1.33 -15.82
N PHE A 68 3.80 -0.23 -15.26
CA PHE A 68 4.12 -0.14 -13.83
C PHE A 68 2.87 -0.23 -12.95
N LYS A 69 1.79 0.48 -13.30
CA LYS A 69 0.52 0.39 -12.58
C LYS A 69 -0.03 -1.03 -12.58
N ILE A 70 -0.07 -1.65 -13.77
CA ILE A 70 -0.57 -3.01 -13.94
C ILE A 70 0.25 -3.98 -13.09
N GLN A 71 1.57 -3.85 -13.08
CA GLN A 71 2.44 -4.69 -12.27
C GLN A 71 2.15 -4.57 -10.76
N GLN A 72 1.94 -3.36 -10.25
CA GLN A 72 1.60 -3.14 -8.84
C GLN A 72 0.23 -3.76 -8.47
N TYR A 73 -0.77 -3.58 -9.33
CA TYR A 73 -2.07 -4.23 -9.13
C TYR A 73 -1.98 -5.75 -9.22
N GLN A 74 -1.18 -6.30 -10.13
CA GLN A 74 -0.94 -7.74 -10.23
C GLN A 74 -0.26 -8.29 -8.98
N GLU A 75 0.74 -7.62 -8.42
CA GLU A 75 1.35 -8.04 -7.16
C GLU A 75 0.35 -8.06 -6.01
N PHE A 76 -0.51 -7.04 -5.94
CA PHE A 76 -1.53 -6.95 -4.92
C PHE A 76 -2.61 -8.03 -5.10
N GLU A 77 -3.07 -8.27 -6.33
CA GLU A 77 -4.00 -9.34 -6.67
C GLU A 77 -3.39 -10.71 -6.36
N ASN A 78 -2.09 -10.91 -6.62
CA ASN A 78 -1.41 -12.15 -6.25
C ASN A 78 -1.40 -12.37 -4.73
N LYS A 79 -1.26 -11.31 -3.94
CA LYS A 79 -1.19 -11.41 -2.47
C LYS A 79 -2.58 -11.55 -1.84
N PHE A 80 -3.54 -10.72 -2.22
CA PHE A 80 -4.85 -10.60 -1.57
C PHE A 80 -6.05 -10.95 -2.47
N GLY A 81 -5.83 -11.24 -3.75
CA GLY A 81 -6.89 -11.45 -4.76
C GLY A 81 -7.89 -12.54 -4.40
N PHE A 82 -7.45 -13.58 -3.65
CA PHE A 82 -8.33 -14.65 -3.21
C PHE A 82 -9.37 -14.19 -2.17
N LEU A 83 -9.11 -13.11 -1.43
CA LEU A 83 -10.03 -12.55 -0.42
C LEU A 83 -11.07 -11.59 -1.03
N PHE A 84 -10.88 -11.13 -2.28
CA PHE A 84 -11.74 -10.12 -2.92
C PHE A 84 -13.11 -10.63 -3.35
N THR A 85 -13.22 -11.91 -3.69
CA THR A 85 -14.44 -12.48 -4.22
C THR A 85 -14.77 -13.74 -3.44
N CYS A 86 -15.83 -13.69 -2.63
CA CYS A 86 -16.33 -14.85 -1.91
C CYS A 86 -16.67 -16.01 -2.84
N ASP A 87 -17.15 -15.71 -4.05
CA ASP A 87 -17.44 -16.74 -5.04
C ASP A 87 -16.16 -17.44 -5.50
N LYS A 88 -15.03 -16.73 -5.64
CA LYS A 88 -13.75 -17.36 -5.95
C LYS A 88 -13.35 -18.34 -4.85
N LEU A 89 -13.55 -18.00 -3.57
CA LEU A 89 -13.25 -18.88 -2.42
C LEU A 89 -14.00 -20.22 -2.49
N LYS A 90 -15.23 -20.25 -3.02
CA LYS A 90 -15.99 -21.50 -3.25
C LYS A 90 -15.33 -22.43 -4.26
N PHE A 91 -14.72 -21.88 -5.29
CA PHE A 91 -14.11 -22.63 -6.39
C PHE A 91 -12.62 -22.94 -6.17
N TYR A 92 -12.02 -22.44 -5.09
CA TYR A 92 -10.64 -22.79 -4.76
C TYR A 92 -10.55 -24.24 -4.28
N ASP A 93 -9.67 -24.98 -4.95
CA ASP A 93 -9.20 -26.27 -4.46
C ASP A 93 -8.47 -26.12 -3.12
N ASP A 94 -8.54 -27.13 -2.27
CA ASP A 94 -8.04 -27.08 -0.90
C ASP A 94 -6.53 -26.83 -0.86
N ASP A 95 -5.76 -27.44 -1.76
CA ASP A 95 -4.32 -27.24 -1.86
C ASP A 95 -3.95 -25.82 -2.31
N ARG A 96 -4.75 -25.25 -3.21
CA ARG A 96 -4.56 -23.88 -3.70
C ARG A 96 -4.89 -22.86 -2.61
N LEU A 97 -5.97 -23.07 -1.85
CA LEU A 97 -6.35 -22.17 -0.77
C LEU A 97 -5.31 -22.19 0.35
N LYS A 98 -4.80 -23.37 0.72
CA LYS A 98 -3.69 -23.50 1.68
C LYS A 98 -2.44 -22.77 1.21
N SER A 99 -2.04 -22.96 -0.05
CA SER A 99 -0.89 -22.24 -0.62
C SER A 99 -1.06 -20.72 -0.58
N CYS A 100 -2.27 -20.21 -0.86
CA CYS A 100 -2.57 -18.78 -0.74
C CYS A 100 -2.47 -18.29 0.71
N CYS A 101 -2.98 -19.05 1.68
CA CYS A 101 -2.89 -18.71 3.09
C CYS A 101 -1.43 -18.69 3.58
N SER A 102 -0.62 -19.69 3.22
CA SER A 102 0.81 -19.72 3.55
C SER A 102 1.59 -18.57 2.90
N ARG A 103 1.23 -18.21 1.66
CA ARG A 103 1.81 -17.02 1.00
C ARG A 103 1.45 -15.75 1.75
N LEU A 104 0.20 -15.59 2.19
CA LEU A 104 -0.23 -14.42 2.94
C LEU A 104 0.46 -14.33 4.30
N GLU A 105 0.58 -15.44 5.03
CA GLU A 105 1.37 -15.50 6.27
C GLU A 105 2.81 -15.03 6.04
N GLY A 106 3.46 -15.52 4.97
CA GLY A 106 4.82 -15.08 4.62
C GLY A 106 4.93 -13.58 4.31
N VAL A 107 3.89 -13.00 3.70
CA VAL A 107 3.83 -11.55 3.42
C VAL A 107 3.65 -10.72 4.69
N LEU A 108 2.93 -11.26 5.68
CA LEU A 108 2.65 -10.59 6.96
C LEU A 108 3.59 -11.04 8.09
N LYS A 109 4.70 -11.69 7.73
CA LYS A 109 5.72 -12.13 8.68
C LYS A 109 6.80 -11.06 8.82
N ASN A 110 7.06 -10.64 10.06
CA ASN A 110 8.17 -9.77 10.40
C ASN A 110 9.07 -10.46 11.43
N GLY A 111 10.25 -10.92 10.98
CA GLY A 111 11.14 -11.75 11.79
C GLY A 111 10.47 -13.09 12.13
N ASP A 112 10.33 -13.40 13.42
CA ASP A 112 9.75 -14.66 13.90
C ASP A 112 8.24 -14.58 14.20
N ARG A 113 7.63 -13.39 14.05
CA ARG A 113 6.20 -13.18 14.33
C ARG A 113 5.43 -12.96 13.03
N SER A 114 4.32 -13.68 12.88
CA SER A 114 3.35 -13.49 11.80
C SER A 114 2.07 -12.94 12.41
N ASP A 115 1.43 -11.97 11.75
CA ASP A 115 0.14 -11.43 12.19
C ASP A 115 -1.02 -12.44 12.03
N ILE A 116 -0.82 -13.50 11.24
CA ILE A 116 -1.84 -14.48 10.88
C ILE A 116 -1.21 -15.88 10.84
N ASN A 117 -1.96 -16.89 11.30
CA ASN A 117 -1.62 -18.31 11.12
C ASN A 117 -2.28 -18.87 9.85
N ALA A 118 -1.50 -19.40 8.90
CA ALA A 118 -2.04 -19.87 7.63
C ALA A 118 -3.03 -21.04 7.75
N ASN A 119 -2.79 -21.96 8.69
CA ASN A 119 -3.66 -23.13 8.88
C ASN A 119 -4.99 -22.72 9.50
N GLU A 120 -4.96 -21.85 10.50
CA GLU A 120 -6.17 -21.32 11.14
C GLU A 120 -6.97 -20.47 10.14
N LEU A 121 -6.31 -19.59 9.39
CA LEU A 121 -6.94 -18.80 8.34
C LEU A 121 -7.65 -19.70 7.30
N TYR A 122 -7.01 -20.79 6.87
CA TYR A 122 -7.61 -21.73 5.93
C TYR A 122 -8.91 -22.35 6.50
N VAL A 123 -8.88 -22.82 7.75
CA VAL A 123 -10.05 -23.43 8.41
C VAL A 123 -11.17 -22.40 8.60
N GLU A 124 -10.82 -21.18 9.01
CA GLU A 124 -11.74 -20.06 9.18
C GLU A 124 -12.42 -19.70 7.84
N LEU A 125 -11.65 -19.55 6.76
CA LEU A 125 -12.19 -19.22 5.43
C LEU A 125 -13.07 -20.34 4.87
N ARG A 126 -12.69 -21.61 5.09
CA ARG A 126 -13.51 -22.76 4.67
C ARG A 126 -14.83 -22.81 5.43
N SER A 127 -14.78 -22.51 6.72
CA SER A 127 -15.97 -22.43 7.57
C SER A 127 -16.86 -21.27 7.14
N LEU A 128 -16.30 -20.07 6.99
CA LEU A 128 -17.00 -18.87 6.52
C LEU A 128 -17.77 -19.13 5.22
N ASN A 129 -17.17 -19.86 4.29
CA ASN A 129 -17.78 -20.17 3.01
C ASN A 129 -19.11 -20.96 3.12
N ASN A 130 -19.27 -21.77 4.16
CA ASN A 130 -20.51 -22.52 4.40
C ASN A 130 -21.61 -21.66 5.04
N TYR A 131 -21.24 -20.57 5.71
CA TYR A 131 -22.17 -19.70 6.47
C TYR A 131 -22.53 -18.40 5.75
N LEU A 132 -21.87 -18.07 4.63
CA LEU A 132 -22.14 -16.83 3.90
C LEU A 132 -23.49 -16.88 3.14
N PRO A 133 -24.40 -15.92 3.38
CA PRO A 133 -25.78 -15.99 2.88
C PRO A 133 -25.98 -15.49 1.43
N THR A 134 -25.05 -14.75 0.82
CA THR A 134 -25.23 -14.17 -0.53
C THR A 134 -23.99 -14.28 -1.41
N GLU A 135 -24.20 -14.68 -2.67
CA GLU A 135 -23.23 -14.60 -3.77
C GLU A 135 -22.92 -13.11 -4.04
N ASN A 136 -21.64 -12.73 -4.13
CA ASN A 136 -21.14 -11.36 -4.41
C ASN A 136 -21.07 -10.33 -3.23
N MET A 137 -20.77 -10.72 -1.99
CA MET A 137 -20.44 -9.74 -0.94
C MET A 137 -19.10 -9.03 -1.21
N ARG A 138 -19.01 -7.72 -0.95
CA ARG A 138 -17.74 -6.98 -1.01
C ARG A 138 -16.92 -7.26 0.25
N PRO A 139 -15.57 -7.10 0.21
CA PRO A 139 -14.72 -7.33 1.39
C PRO A 139 -15.13 -6.55 2.65
N VAL A 140 -15.72 -5.37 2.50
CA VAL A 140 -16.26 -4.57 3.63
C VAL A 140 -17.48 -5.24 4.25
N ASP A 141 -18.38 -5.78 3.42
CA ASP A 141 -19.61 -6.43 3.88
C ASP A 141 -19.26 -7.75 4.61
N VAL A 142 -18.27 -8.50 4.09
CA VAL A 142 -17.70 -9.70 4.75
C VAL A 142 -17.09 -9.36 6.10
N LEU A 143 -16.29 -8.30 6.20
CA LEU A 143 -15.71 -7.90 7.47
C LEU A 143 -16.77 -7.51 8.51
N ASN A 144 -17.86 -6.86 8.09
CA ASN A 144 -18.95 -6.51 9.00
C ASN A 144 -19.71 -7.75 9.50
N PHE A 145 -19.87 -8.77 8.64
CA PHE A 145 -20.42 -10.07 9.04
C PHE A 145 -19.51 -10.78 10.04
N LEU A 146 -18.21 -10.86 9.74
CA LEU A 146 -17.21 -11.48 10.62
C LEU A 146 -17.09 -10.78 11.99
N LYS A 147 -17.42 -9.50 12.09
CA LYS A 147 -17.43 -8.77 13.37
C LYS A 147 -18.61 -9.12 14.28
N GLN A 148 -19.64 -9.78 13.76
CA GLN A 148 -20.79 -10.19 14.58
C GLN A 148 -20.43 -11.38 15.48
N ASP A 149 -19.49 -12.22 15.03
CA ASP A 149 -19.06 -13.42 15.73
C ASP A 149 -17.53 -13.41 15.96
N ASP A 150 -17.08 -13.54 17.21
CA ASP A 150 -15.64 -13.59 17.58
C ASP A 150 -14.93 -14.90 17.16
N CYS A 151 -15.51 -15.67 16.24
CA CYS A 151 -15.05 -17.01 15.85
C CYS A 151 -13.96 -17.01 14.76
N TYR A 152 -13.65 -15.85 14.17
CA TYR A 152 -12.79 -15.76 12.98
C TYR A 152 -11.65 -14.74 13.11
N PRO A 153 -10.76 -14.87 14.12
CA PRO A 153 -9.73 -13.88 14.40
C PRO A 153 -8.76 -13.67 13.24
N ASN A 154 -8.29 -14.74 12.59
CA ASN A 154 -7.31 -14.64 11.49
C ASN A 154 -7.94 -14.03 10.23
N ALA A 155 -9.17 -14.41 9.91
CA ALA A 155 -9.90 -13.84 8.77
C ALA A 155 -10.21 -12.36 9.01
N ILE A 156 -10.60 -11.96 10.22
CA ILE A 156 -10.81 -10.55 10.59
C ILE A 156 -9.52 -9.74 10.37
N ILE A 157 -8.37 -10.25 10.80
CA ILE A 157 -7.07 -9.58 10.59
C ILE A 157 -6.77 -9.49 9.08
N ALA A 158 -6.93 -10.58 8.33
CA ALA A 158 -6.70 -10.58 6.88
C ALA A 158 -7.56 -9.54 6.14
N TYR A 159 -8.86 -9.49 6.44
CA TYR A 159 -9.79 -8.53 5.84
C TYR A 159 -9.54 -7.08 6.31
N LYS A 160 -9.12 -6.88 7.56
CA LYS A 160 -8.67 -5.55 8.02
C LYS A 160 -7.43 -5.09 7.26
N VAL A 161 -6.40 -5.93 7.17
CA VAL A 161 -5.18 -5.63 6.42
C VAL A 161 -5.52 -5.29 4.96
N LEU A 162 -6.33 -6.13 4.31
CA LEU A 162 -6.81 -5.91 2.94
C LEU A 162 -7.46 -4.54 2.74
N LEU A 163 -8.32 -4.11 3.66
CA LEU A 163 -9.04 -2.83 3.58
C LEU A 163 -8.18 -1.63 4.01
N THR A 164 -7.12 -1.85 4.79
CA THR A 164 -6.20 -0.81 5.24
C THR A 164 -5.05 -0.56 4.28
N ILE A 165 -4.66 -1.55 3.47
CA ILE A 165 -3.66 -1.32 2.42
C ILE A 165 -4.25 -0.28 1.46
N PRO A 166 -3.60 0.88 1.29
CA PRO A 166 -4.15 1.94 0.48
C PRO A 166 -4.21 1.48 -0.98
N VAL A 167 -5.38 1.04 -1.40
CA VAL A 167 -5.73 0.88 -2.81
C VAL A 167 -5.75 2.27 -3.50
N THR A 168 -5.65 3.36 -2.73
CA THR A 168 -5.68 4.74 -3.23
C THR A 168 -4.40 5.51 -2.89
N VAL A 169 -3.85 6.14 -3.92
CA VAL A 169 -2.63 6.98 -3.95
C VAL A 169 -2.62 8.13 -2.90
N ALA A 170 -3.79 8.49 -2.34
CA ALA A 170 -3.99 9.61 -1.42
C ALA A 170 -3.10 9.61 -0.15
N PHE A 171 -2.82 8.46 0.47
CA PHE A 171 -1.94 8.43 1.67
C PHE A 171 -0.48 8.72 1.31
N ALA A 172 -0.04 8.19 0.17
CA ALA A 172 1.26 8.52 -0.40
C ALA A 172 1.33 10.02 -0.74
N GLU A 173 0.28 10.59 -1.35
CA GLU A 173 0.21 12.02 -1.67
C GLU A 173 0.31 12.94 -0.43
N ARG A 174 -0.38 12.61 0.67
CA ARG A 174 -0.28 13.37 1.93
C ARG A 174 1.16 13.37 2.46
N SER A 175 1.81 12.21 2.42
CA SER A 175 3.20 12.03 2.85
C SER A 175 4.17 12.78 1.94
N PHE A 176 3.97 12.72 0.62
CA PHE A 176 4.78 13.44 -0.36
C PHE A 176 4.58 14.95 -0.31
N SER A 177 3.37 15.43 -0.01
CA SER A 177 3.08 16.86 0.18
C SER A 177 3.86 17.43 1.37
N LYS A 178 3.89 16.72 2.50
CA LYS A 178 4.72 17.09 3.66
C LYS A 178 6.21 17.01 3.35
N LEU A 179 6.67 15.94 2.70
CA LEU A 179 8.06 15.80 2.28
C LEU A 179 8.52 16.92 1.34
N LYS A 180 7.64 17.41 0.46
CA LYS A 180 7.94 18.54 -0.43
C LYS A 180 8.22 19.84 0.33
N LEU A 181 7.57 20.06 1.48
CA LEU A 181 7.84 21.20 2.35
C LEU A 181 9.14 21.01 3.16
N LEU A 182 9.41 19.78 3.62
CA LEU A 182 10.59 19.46 4.43
C LEU A 182 11.88 19.46 3.60
N LYS A 183 11.84 18.80 2.44
CA LYS A 183 12.93 18.71 1.48
C LYS A 183 12.87 19.87 0.49
N SER A 184 13.08 21.07 1.01
CA SER A 184 13.26 22.27 0.18
C SER A 184 14.64 22.29 -0.48
N TYR A 185 14.76 23.00 -1.60
CA TYR A 185 16.03 23.17 -2.33
C TYR A 185 17.16 23.71 -1.44
N LEU A 186 16.84 24.56 -0.46
CA LEU A 186 17.79 25.12 0.50
C LEU A 186 18.26 24.12 1.58
N ARG A 187 17.62 22.95 1.72
CA ARG A 187 17.93 21.89 2.69
C ARG A 187 18.43 20.60 2.02
N SER A 188 19.29 20.74 1.00
CA SER A 188 19.77 19.62 0.17
C SER A 188 20.85 18.74 0.80
N THR A 189 21.46 19.13 1.92
CA THR A 189 22.60 18.42 2.56
C THR A 189 22.22 17.50 3.73
N MET A 190 20.94 17.13 3.85
CA MET A 190 20.43 16.37 4.97
C MET A 190 20.56 14.85 4.77
N SER A 191 20.97 14.11 5.81
CA SER A 191 21.01 12.64 5.75
C SER A 191 19.60 12.03 5.69
N GLN A 192 19.48 10.84 5.09
CA GLN A 192 18.19 10.14 4.94
C GLN A 192 17.55 9.82 6.30
N GLU A 193 18.35 9.39 7.29
CA GLU A 193 17.85 9.12 8.64
C GLU A 193 17.21 10.37 9.27
N ARG A 194 17.88 11.52 9.15
CA ARG A 194 17.37 12.76 9.70
C ARG A 194 16.12 13.21 8.93
N LEU A 195 16.09 13.06 7.61
CA LEU A 195 14.93 13.40 6.77
C LEU A 195 13.71 12.55 7.16
N ASN A 196 13.89 11.24 7.30
CA ASN A 196 12.84 10.32 7.70
C ASN A 196 12.30 10.66 9.09
N GLY A 197 13.18 11.02 10.04
CA GLY A 197 12.77 11.48 11.37
C GLY A 197 11.90 12.74 11.33
N ILE A 198 12.29 13.76 10.56
CA ILE A 198 11.49 15.00 10.44
C ILE A 198 10.20 14.74 9.65
N ALA A 199 10.24 13.90 8.62
CA ALA A 199 9.07 13.52 7.85
C ALA A 199 8.03 12.81 8.71
N LEU A 200 8.46 11.88 9.55
CA LEU A 200 7.61 11.18 10.50
C LEU A 200 6.92 12.18 11.45
N ILE A 201 7.68 13.11 12.04
CA ILE A 201 7.13 14.14 12.94
C ILE A 201 6.10 15.04 12.22
N ALA A 202 6.36 15.41 10.96
CA ALA A 202 5.48 16.30 10.21
C ALA A 202 4.21 15.63 9.66
N ILE A 203 4.28 14.32 9.41
CA ILE A 203 3.12 13.50 8.99
C ILE A 203 2.24 13.21 10.21
N GLU A 204 2.85 12.81 11.32
CA GLU A 204 2.19 12.42 12.57
C GLU A 204 2.01 13.60 13.54
N ASN A 205 1.96 14.82 13.04
CA ASN A 205 1.88 16.02 13.88
C ASN A 205 0.66 16.00 14.81
N ASP A 206 -0.46 15.45 14.35
CA ASP A 206 -1.70 15.35 15.13
C ASP A 206 -1.50 14.43 16.37
N THR A 207 -0.65 13.40 16.27
CA THR A 207 -0.31 12.56 17.43
C THR A 207 0.75 13.21 18.31
N LEU A 208 1.65 14.02 17.74
CA LEU A 208 2.65 14.78 18.49
C LEU A 208 2.00 15.80 19.45
N GLU A 209 0.86 16.38 19.09
CA GLU A 209 0.09 17.29 19.96
C GLU A 209 -0.36 16.63 21.27
N SER A 210 -0.48 15.30 21.31
CA SER A 210 -0.82 14.55 22.52
C SER A 210 0.39 14.22 23.41
N VAL A 211 1.61 14.49 22.96
CA VAL A 211 2.85 14.16 23.69
C VAL A 211 3.32 15.37 24.50
N THR A 212 3.54 15.17 25.79
CA THR A 212 4.08 16.17 26.72
C THR A 212 5.55 16.48 26.43
N TYR A 213 5.84 17.74 26.09
CA TYR A 213 7.21 18.19 25.80
C TYR A 213 8.17 18.01 26.97
N ASP A 214 7.70 18.22 28.21
CA ASP A 214 8.52 18.07 29.41
C ASP A 214 9.03 16.62 29.57
N ASP A 215 8.16 15.64 29.33
CA ASP A 215 8.53 14.22 29.39
C ASP A 215 9.53 13.87 28.29
N LEU A 216 9.37 14.44 27.10
CA LEU A 216 10.31 14.25 25.99
C LEU A 216 11.70 14.83 26.31
N ILE A 217 11.75 16.03 26.89
CA ILE A 217 12.99 16.71 27.30
C ILE A 217 13.68 15.92 28.40
N ASN A 218 12.94 15.48 29.42
CA ASN A 218 13.46 14.67 30.51
C ASN A 218 14.00 13.31 30.02
N ASN A 219 13.30 12.67 29.09
CA ASN A 219 13.76 11.42 28.46
C ASN A 219 15.04 11.65 27.64
N PHE A 220 15.10 12.74 26.86
CA PHE A 220 16.29 13.08 26.08
C PHE A 220 17.50 13.43 26.95
N ALA A 221 17.28 14.17 28.05
CA ALA A 221 18.30 14.52 29.01
C ALA A 221 18.84 13.28 29.73
N SER A 222 17.96 12.40 30.21
CA SER A 222 18.34 11.19 30.96
C SER A 222 19.19 10.20 30.17
N LYS A 223 19.10 10.21 28.83
CA LYS A 223 19.94 9.37 27.96
C LYS A 223 21.42 9.76 27.92
N ASN A 224 21.82 10.91 28.49
CA ASN A 224 23.23 11.29 28.59
C ASN A 224 23.49 12.11 29.86
N ALA A 225 24.33 11.59 30.75
CA ALA A 225 24.69 12.24 32.01
C ALA A 225 25.21 13.67 31.86
N ARG A 226 25.86 14.00 30.72
CA ARG A 226 26.31 15.38 30.43
C ARG A 226 25.19 16.33 30.02
N ARG A 227 24.05 15.81 29.55
CA ARG A 227 22.88 16.61 29.13
C ARG A 227 21.97 16.95 30.30
N ILE A 228 21.87 16.09 31.33
CA ILE A 228 21.08 16.37 32.55
C ILE A 228 21.46 17.73 33.17
N VAL A 229 22.74 18.08 33.16
CA VAL A 229 23.25 19.34 33.74
C VAL A 229 22.81 20.58 32.94
N LEU A 230 22.39 20.43 31.68
CA LEU A 230 21.96 21.53 30.81
C LEU A 230 20.44 21.80 30.85
N PHE A 231 19.66 20.85 31.37
CA PHE A 231 18.19 20.91 31.39
C PHE A 231 17.60 20.93 32.81
N ASN A 232 18.44 20.93 33.84
CA ASN A 232 18.07 21.15 35.25
C ASN A 232 18.11 22.62 35.63
#